data_AF-A0A7W8JXE2-F1
#
_entry.id   AF-A0A7W8JXE2-F1
#
_cell.length_a   1.000
_cell.length_b   1.000
_cell.length_c   1.000
_cell.angle_alpha   90.00
_cell.angle_beta   90.00
_cell.angle_gamma   90.00
#
_symmetry.space_group_name_H-M   'P 1'
#
loop_
_entity.id
_entity.type
_entity.pdbx_description
1 polymer ?
#
loop_
_entity_poly.entity_id
_entity_poly.type
_entity_poly.pdbx_seq_one_letter_code
_entity_poly.pdbx_strand_id
1 'polypeptide(L)'
;MPSPYLEPFAPLAKDLQDITAALGAASTEREVIEIVLTPAVEALGAVAGIALLVDRTDQQLKIAGSQGYEGGTPTVWQEGRIEDHVLIGAILRMKEPLYFET
;
A
#
# COMPACT_ATOMS: atom_id res chain seq x y z
N MET A 1 -17.51 -15.07 -33.34
CA MET A 1 -16.10 -14.81 -32.93
C MET A 1 -16.15 -13.76 -31.83
N PRO A 2 -15.78 -14.06 -30.58
CA PRO A 2 -15.68 -13.03 -29.54
C PRO A 2 -14.54 -12.07 -29.88
N SER A 3 -14.68 -10.81 -29.47
CA SER A 3 -13.77 -9.72 -29.83
C SER A 3 -12.46 -9.78 -29.03
N PRO A 4 -11.28 -9.66 -29.67
CA PRO A 4 -9.97 -9.76 -29.00
C PRO A 4 -9.64 -8.60 -28.04
N TYR A 5 -10.51 -7.59 -27.95
CA TYR A 5 -10.32 -6.42 -27.08
C TYR A 5 -10.68 -6.66 -25.59
N LEU A 6 -11.32 -7.78 -25.24
CA LEU A 6 -11.72 -8.08 -23.86
C LEU A 6 -10.69 -8.91 -23.07
N GLU A 7 -9.71 -9.51 -23.75
CA GLU A 7 -8.76 -10.43 -23.11
C GLU A 7 -7.78 -9.79 -22.11
N PRO A 8 -7.27 -8.55 -22.29
CA PRO A 8 -6.32 -7.98 -21.32
C PRO A 8 -6.96 -7.45 -20.03
N PHE A 9 -8.29 -7.29 -19.97
CA PHE A 9 -9.00 -6.77 -18.79
C PHE A 9 -9.59 -7.86 -17.90
N ALA A 10 -9.75 -9.09 -18.40
CA ALA A 10 -10.28 -10.20 -17.61
C ALA A 10 -9.44 -10.51 -16.35
N PRO A 11 -8.10 -10.44 -16.38
CA PRO A 11 -7.27 -10.63 -15.18
C PRO A 11 -7.51 -9.51 -14.16
N LEU A 12 -7.43 -8.24 -14.58
CA LEU A 12 -7.61 -7.10 -13.68
C LEU A 12 -9.02 -7.05 -13.06
N ALA A 13 -10.05 -7.32 -13.84
CA ALA A 13 -11.43 -7.33 -13.32
C ALA A 13 -11.62 -8.43 -12.27
N LYS A 14 -11.00 -9.60 -12.47
CA LYS A 14 -10.98 -10.69 -11.50
C LYS A 14 -10.21 -10.30 -10.24
N ASP A 15 -9.01 -9.75 -10.38
CA ASP A 15 -8.19 -9.34 -9.24
C ASP A 15 -8.90 -8.28 -8.38
N LEU A 16 -9.52 -7.28 -9.02
CA LEU A 16 -10.33 -6.27 -8.33
C LEU A 16 -11.55 -6.87 -7.64
N GLN A 17 -12.22 -7.85 -8.26
CA GLN A 17 -13.36 -8.54 -7.65
C GLN A 17 -12.93 -9.36 -6.43
N ASP A 18 -11.81 -10.09 -6.53
CA ASP A 18 -11.26 -10.90 -5.44
C ASP A 18 -10.83 -10.00 -4.26
N ILE A 19 -10.16 -8.88 -4.53
CA ILE A 19 -9.82 -7.84 -3.52
C ILE A 19 -11.09 -7.26 -2.90
N THR A 20 -12.10 -6.90 -3.70
CA THR A 20 -13.35 -6.31 -3.19
C THR A 20 -14.09 -7.30 -2.28
N ALA A 21 -14.12 -8.58 -2.65
CA ALA A 21 -14.74 -9.63 -1.83
C ALA A 21 -14.00 -9.81 -0.50
N ALA A 22 -12.66 -9.82 -0.53
CA ALA A 22 -11.85 -9.90 0.69
C ALA A 22 -12.06 -8.68 1.59
N LEU A 23 -12.06 -7.47 1.04
CA LEU A 23 -12.35 -6.24 1.78
C LEU A 23 -13.75 -6.24 2.39
N GLY A 24 -14.75 -6.80 1.69
CA GLY A 24 -16.11 -6.92 2.21
C GLY A 24 -16.25 -7.86 3.41
N ALA A 25 -15.29 -8.78 3.60
CA ALA A 25 -15.25 -9.70 4.74
C ALA A 25 -14.34 -9.21 5.89
N ALA A 26 -13.50 -8.19 5.65
CA ALA A 26 -12.59 -7.66 6.65
C ALA A 26 -13.34 -6.96 7.80
N SER A 27 -12.91 -7.20 9.03
CA SER A 27 -13.51 -6.65 10.25
C SER A 27 -12.55 -5.72 11.01
N THR A 28 -11.30 -5.62 10.58
CA THR A 28 -10.28 -4.79 11.22
C THR A 28 -9.50 -3.97 10.20
N GLU A 29 -8.97 -2.81 10.64
CA GLU A 29 -8.07 -1.98 9.82
C GLU A 29 -6.84 -2.77 9.37
N ARG A 30 -6.32 -3.63 10.24
CA ARG A 30 -5.17 -4.48 9.93
C ARG A 30 -5.46 -5.44 8.77
N GLU A 31 -6.60 -6.13 8.80
CA GLU A 31 -7.02 -7.02 7.71
C GLU A 31 -7.17 -6.24 6.40
N VAL A 32 -7.77 -5.04 6.44
CA VAL A 32 -7.89 -4.18 5.26
C VAL A 32 -6.52 -3.84 4.67
N ILE A 33 -5.55 -3.48 5.51
CA ILE A 33 -4.20 -3.15 5.07
C ILE A 33 -3.49 -4.37 4.48
N GLU A 34 -3.60 -5.54 5.12
CA GLU A 34 -3.00 -6.79 4.61
C GLU A 34 -3.59 -7.17 3.25
N ILE A 35 -4.92 -7.08 3.08
CA ILE A 35 -5.63 -7.39 1.82
C ILE A 35 -5.16 -6.50 0.66
N VAL A 36 -4.77 -5.26 0.92
CA VAL A 36 -4.32 -4.33 -0.14
C VAL A 36 -2.81 -4.40 -0.33
N LEU A 37 -2.02 -4.53 0.74
CA LEU A 37 -0.57 -4.45 0.69
C LEU A 37 0.05 -5.67 0.00
N THR A 38 -0.46 -6.87 0.29
CA THR A 38 0.05 -8.11 -0.30
C THR A 38 -0.02 -8.15 -1.82
N PRO A 39 -1.20 -7.96 -2.46
CA PRO A 39 -1.26 -7.95 -3.92
C PRO A 39 -0.47 -6.80 -4.54
N ALA A 40 -0.34 -5.64 -3.86
CA ALA A 40 0.47 -4.53 -4.35
C ALA A 40 1.96 -4.88 -4.39
N VAL A 41 2.50 -5.52 -3.35
CA VAL A 41 3.90 -5.97 -3.30
C VAL A 41 4.16 -7.02 -4.38
N GLU A 42 3.26 -7.99 -4.55
CA GLU A 42 3.38 -9.04 -5.57
C GLU A 42 3.31 -8.47 -7.00
N ALA A 43 2.34 -7.58 -7.28
CA ALA A 43 2.16 -6.98 -8.60
C ALA A 43 3.35 -6.11 -9.03
N LEU A 44 4.00 -5.45 -8.06
CA LEU A 44 5.20 -4.64 -8.29
C LEU A 44 6.49 -5.47 -8.34
N GLY A 45 6.44 -6.78 -8.05
CA GLY A 45 7.63 -7.61 -7.88
C GLY A 45 8.55 -7.10 -6.76
N ALA A 46 7.99 -6.41 -5.76
CA ALA A 46 8.74 -5.76 -4.71
C ALA A 46 9.21 -6.78 -3.66
N VAL A 47 10.39 -6.52 -3.08
CA VAL A 47 10.94 -7.35 -1.98
C VAL A 47 10.17 -7.12 -0.68
N ALA A 48 9.73 -5.88 -0.44
CA ALA A 48 9.03 -5.47 0.77
C ALA A 48 8.10 -4.28 0.50
N GLY A 49 7.12 -4.08 1.37
CA GLY A 49 6.18 -2.97 1.33
C GLY A 49 5.71 -2.56 2.72
N ILE A 50 5.34 -1.29 2.89
CA ILE A 50 4.83 -0.74 4.15
C ILE A 50 3.68 0.22 3.88
N ALA A 51 2.66 0.16 4.73
CA ALA A 51 1.55 1.10 4.76
C ALA A 51 1.64 1.95 6.04
N LEU A 52 1.75 3.27 5.85
CA LEU A 52 1.72 4.27 6.92
C LEU A 52 0.39 5.01 6.90
N LEU A 53 -0.30 5.05 8.04
CA LEU A 53 -1.51 5.83 8.20
C LEU A 53 -1.21 7.14 8.92
N VAL A 54 -1.87 8.20 8.46
CA VAL A 54 -1.81 9.52 9.07
C VAL A 54 -2.96 9.64 10.07
N ASP A 55 -2.60 9.78 11.35
CA ASP A 55 -3.54 10.20 12.38
C ASP A 55 -3.85 11.69 12.18
N ARG A 56 -5.11 12.01 11.84
CA ARG A 56 -5.54 13.37 11.51
C ARG A 56 -5.55 14.31 12.71
N THR A 57 -5.61 13.78 13.93
CA THR A 57 -5.69 14.60 15.15
C THR A 57 -4.31 15.16 15.50
N ASP A 58 -3.30 14.28 15.48
CA ASP A 58 -1.97 14.59 15.99
C ASP A 58 -0.90 14.69 14.89
N GLN A 59 -1.29 14.52 13.61
CA GLN A 59 -0.39 14.47 12.45
C GLN A 59 0.75 13.47 12.64
N GLN A 60 0.43 12.33 13.23
CA GLN A 60 1.35 11.23 13.49
C GLN A 60 1.25 10.18 12.39
N LEU A 61 2.39 9.69 11.93
CA LEU A 61 2.51 8.51 11.09
C LEU A 61 2.55 7.28 11.99
N LYS A 62 1.73 6.28 11.67
CA LYS A 62 1.68 4.98 12.33
C LYS A 62 1.85 3.87 11.30
N ILE A 63 2.60 2.83 11.62
CA ILE A 63 2.74 1.67 10.75
C ILE A 63 1.46 0.85 10.89
N ALA A 64 0.67 0.81 9.82
CA ALA A 64 -0.58 0.04 9.80
C ALA A 64 -0.35 -1.39 9.30
N GLY A 65 0.71 -1.61 8.52
CA GLY A 65 1.12 -2.93 8.08
C GLY A 65 2.44 -2.89 7.33
N SER A 66 3.15 -4.01 7.34
CA SER A 66 4.40 -4.21 6.61
C SER A 66 4.51 -5.65 6.13
N GLN A 67 5.19 -5.84 5.00
CA GLN A 67 5.46 -7.14 4.40
C GLN A 67 6.90 -7.17 3.88
N GLY A 68 7.58 -8.32 4.00
CA GLY A 68 8.94 -8.50 3.48
C GLY A 68 10.05 -7.83 4.29
N TYR A 69 9.72 -7.16 5.39
CA TYR A 69 10.71 -6.65 6.34
C TYR A 69 10.99 -7.70 7.43
N GLU A 70 12.21 -8.27 7.44
CA GLU A 70 12.68 -9.11 8.54
C GLU A 70 13.24 -8.27 9.69
N GLY A 71 13.05 -8.76 10.92
CA GLY A 71 13.06 -7.99 12.16
C GLY A 71 14.28 -7.08 12.38
N GLY A 72 14.05 -5.78 12.25
CA GLY A 72 14.91 -4.74 12.85
C GLY A 72 15.79 -3.96 11.89
N THR A 73 15.69 -4.16 10.57
CA THR A 73 16.39 -3.27 9.63
C THR A 73 15.72 -1.88 9.68
N PRO A 74 16.43 -0.80 10.07
CA PRO A 74 15.84 0.52 10.12
C PRO A 74 15.47 0.95 8.70
N THR A 75 14.18 1.13 8.45
CA THR A 75 13.69 1.72 7.20
C THR A 75 13.65 3.23 7.34
N VAL A 76 13.63 3.97 6.24
CA VAL A 76 13.31 5.42 6.26
C VAL A 76 11.82 5.68 6.53
N TRP A 77 11.01 4.62 6.56
CA TRP A 77 9.56 4.62 6.70
C TRP A 77 9.18 4.20 8.13
N GLN A 78 9.25 5.15 9.06
CA GLN A 78 9.02 4.91 10.50
C GLN A 78 7.80 5.68 11.01
N GLU A 79 7.37 5.33 12.22
CA GLU A 79 6.40 6.11 12.98
C GLU A 79 7.01 7.42 13.47
N GLY A 80 6.18 8.45 13.62
CA GLY A 80 6.63 9.76 14.07
C GLY A 80 5.78 10.89 13.53
N ARG A 81 6.12 12.13 13.90
CA ARG A 81 5.36 13.31 13.44
C ARG A 81 5.65 13.51 11.97
N ILE A 82 4.64 13.79 11.15
CA ILE A 82 4.83 14.05 9.71
C ILE A 82 5.91 15.11 9.44
N GLU A 83 6.03 16.10 10.32
CA GLU A 83 7.02 17.18 10.27
C GLU A 83 8.47 16.66 10.33
N ASP A 84 8.70 15.57 11.08
CA ASP A 84 10.00 14.92 11.21
C ASP A 84 10.34 14.08 9.96
N HIS A 85 9.34 13.78 9.11
CA HIS A 85 9.48 13.02 7.88
C HIS A 85 9.31 13.92 6.65
N VAL A 86 10.29 14.79 6.38
CA VAL A 86 10.26 15.79 5.29
C VAL A 86 9.82 15.20 3.94
N LEU A 87 10.32 14.01 3.58
CA LEU A 87 9.98 13.34 2.32
C LEU A 87 8.50 12.91 2.29
N ILE A 88 8.01 12.24 3.33
CA ILE A 88 6.62 11.79 3.43
C ILE A 88 5.67 13.00 3.44
N GLY A 89 6.01 14.03 4.20
CA GLY A 89 5.24 15.27 4.23
C GLY A 89 5.16 15.95 2.86
N ALA A 90 6.23 15.91 2.06
CA ALA A 90 6.21 16.42 0.69
C ALA A 90 5.32 15.57 -0.23
N ILE A 91 5.45 14.24 -0.20
CA ILE A 91 4.63 13.30 -1.00
C ILE A 91 3.14 13.49 -0.71
N LEU A 92 2.77 13.57 0.58
CA LEU A 92 1.38 13.79 1.00
C LEU A 92 0.80 15.12 0.49
N ARG A 93 1.62 16.18 0.41
CA ARG A 93 1.21 17.49 -0.14
C ARG A 93 1.05 17.44 -1.65
N MET A 94 1.96 16.76 -2.36
CA MET A 94 1.92 16.63 -3.83
C MET A 94 0.76 15.77 -4.31
N LYS A 95 0.37 14.75 -3.55
CA LYS A 95 -0.64 13.74 -3.93
C LYS A 95 -0.29 13.00 -5.23
N GLU A 96 1.00 12.82 -5.47
CA GLU A 96 1.54 12.10 -6.61
C GLU A 96 2.51 11.02 -6.12
N PRO A 97 2.54 9.84 -6.76
CA PRO A 97 3.51 8.81 -6.43
C PRO A 97 4.91 9.28 -6.83
N LEU A 98 5.89 9.09 -5.94
CA LEU A 98 7.30 9.28 -6.23
C LEU A 98 7.99 7.93 -6.35
N TYR A 99 8.83 7.80 -7.37
CA TYR A 99 9.66 6.62 -7.61
C TYR A 99 11.12 7.02 -7.37
N PHE A 100 11.85 6.16 -6.67
CA PHE A 100 13.26 6.36 -6.38
C PHE A 100 14.05 5.24 -7.04
N GLU A 101 15.05 5.62 -7.82
CA GLU A 101 16.06 4.71 -8.36
C GLU A 101 17.34 4.89 -7.52
N THR A 102 18.02 3.79 -7.22
CA THR A 102 19.29 3.77 -6.47
C THR A 102 20.46 3.51 -7.40
#